data_AF-A0A2E6I992-F1
#
_entry.id   AF-A0A2E6I992-F1
#
_cell.length_a   1.000
_cell.length_b   1.000
_cell.length_c   1.000
_cell.angle_alpha   90.00
_cell.angle_beta   90.00
_cell.angle_gamma   90.00
#
_symmetry.space_group_name_H-M   'P 1'
#
loop_
_entity.id
_entity.type
_entity.pdbx_description
1 polymer ?
#
loop_
_entity_poly.entity_id
_entity_poly.type
_entity_poly.pdbx_seq_one_letter_code
_entity_poly.pdbx_strand_id
1 'polypeptide(L)'
;MPPVSVRNRIAALLLDSDEPMDAAKIYELWPTKRKPTMKTISNLLASHSEFVRMSWWKNNHGRKQNKYTHIDHSLLSPEEEE
;
A
#
# COMPACT_ATOMS: atom_id res chain seq x y z
N MET A 1 13.88 -1.18 -18.99
CA MET A 1 12.80 -1.39 -18.01
C MET A 1 11.72 -0.36 -18.26
N PRO A 2 10.46 -0.76 -18.50
CA PRO A 2 9.36 0.20 -18.56
C PRO A 2 9.28 0.96 -17.22
N PRO A 3 8.82 2.22 -17.22
CA PRO A 3 8.67 2.99 -15.98
C PRO A 3 7.69 2.25 -15.06
N VAL A 4 8.19 1.71 -13.95
CA VAL A 4 7.34 1.07 -12.94
C VAL A 4 6.38 2.14 -12.42
N SER A 5 5.08 1.90 -12.58
CA SER A 5 4.04 2.83 -12.14
C SER A 5 4.15 3.06 -10.62
N VAL A 6 3.72 4.23 -10.14
CA VAL A 6 3.70 4.53 -8.70
C VAL A 6 2.91 3.46 -7.93
N ARG A 7 1.81 2.98 -8.51
CA ARG A 7 1.00 1.87 -7.99
C ARG A 7 1.81 0.59 -7.80
N ASN A 8 2.50 0.13 -8.83
CA ASN A 8 3.27 -1.13 -8.76
C ASN A 8 4.40 -1.05 -7.72
N ARG A 9 4.97 0.14 -7.49
CA ARG A 9 5.95 0.34 -6.41
C ARG A 9 5.33 0.30 -5.02
N ILE A 10 4.14 0.88 -4.86
CA ILE A 10 3.41 0.77 -3.59
C ILE A 10 3.10 -0.71 -3.31
N ALA A 11 2.64 -1.45 -4.31
CA ALA A 11 2.41 -2.89 -4.19
C ALA A 11 3.68 -3.66 -3.81
N ALA A 12 4.81 -3.40 -4.49
CA ALA A 12 6.08 -4.05 -4.16
C ALA A 12 6.52 -3.78 -2.71
N LEU A 13 6.41 -2.52 -2.24
CA LEU A 13 6.75 -2.18 -0.85
C LEU A 13 5.85 -2.90 0.16
N LEU A 14 4.55 -2.98 -0.13
CA LEU A 14 3.59 -3.67 0.75
C LEU A 14 3.76 -5.19 0.74
N LEU A 15 4.15 -5.78 -0.38
CA LEU A 15 4.45 -7.21 -0.49
C LEU A 15 5.77 -7.59 0.20
N ASP A 16 6.74 -6.69 0.20
CA ASP A 16 8.05 -6.88 0.87
C ASP A 16 7.97 -6.73 2.40
N SER A 17 6.82 -6.28 2.93
CA SER A 17 6.62 -6.02 4.35
C SER A 17 5.59 -6.95 4.95
N ASP A 18 5.96 -7.66 6.02
CA ASP A 18 5.05 -8.47 6.82
C ASP A 18 4.05 -7.63 7.65
N GLU A 19 4.25 -6.31 7.71
CA GLU A 19 3.43 -5.40 8.50
C GLU A 19 2.60 -4.43 7.64
N PRO A 20 1.34 -4.15 8.04
CA PRO A 20 0.54 -3.12 7.38
C PRO A 20 1.18 -1.73 7.50
N MET A 21 1.35 -1.05 6.38
CA MET A 21 1.98 0.27 6.29
C MET A 21 0.99 1.39 5.99
N ASP A 22 1.25 2.57 6.54
CA ASP A 22 0.54 3.79 6.17
C ASP A 22 1.25 4.55 5.03
N ALA A 23 0.59 5.57 4.51
CA ALA A 23 1.13 6.37 3.41
C ALA A 23 2.43 7.10 3.79
N ALA A 24 2.64 7.41 5.09
CA ALA A 24 3.85 8.08 5.53
C ALA A 24 5.05 7.12 5.49
N LYS A 25 4.88 5.89 5.99
CA LYS A 25 5.90 4.85 5.94
C LYS A 25 6.29 4.50 4.50
N ILE A 26 5.31 4.39 3.60
CA ILE A 26 5.56 4.15 2.17
C ILE A 26 6.34 5.31 1.54
N TYR A 27 6.04 6.55 1.93
CA TYR A 27 6.77 7.73 1.43
C TYR A 27 8.23 7.75 1.92
N GLU A 28 8.46 7.38 3.18
CA GLU A 28 9.82 7.27 3.76
C GLU A 28 10.66 6.24 3.02
N LEU A 29 10.12 5.02 2.87
CA LEU A 29 10.77 3.88 2.20
C LEU A 29 10.89 4.02 0.68
N TRP A 30 10.38 5.11 0.10
CA TRP A 30 10.39 5.28 -1.35
C TRP A 30 11.82 5.24 -1.93
N PRO A 31 12.13 4.31 -2.85
CA PRO A 31 13.51 3.98 -3.21
C PRO A 31 14.18 5.00 -4.13
N THR A 32 13.42 5.91 -4.75
CA THR A 32 13.95 6.87 -5.73
C THR A 32 13.84 8.31 -5.28
N LYS A 33 14.76 9.17 -5.75
CA LYS A 33 14.73 10.62 -5.48
C LYS A 33 13.45 11.30 -5.94
N ARG A 34 12.84 10.84 -7.05
CA ARG A 34 11.53 11.32 -7.53
C ARG A 34 10.41 10.61 -6.76
N LYS A 35 10.04 11.17 -5.60
CA LYS A 35 8.96 10.65 -4.75
C LYS A 35 7.61 11.21 -5.21
N PRO A 36 6.54 10.40 -5.28
CA PRO A 36 5.17 10.90 -5.38
C PRO A 36 4.79 11.63 -4.09
N THR A 37 3.79 12.51 -4.15
CA THR A 37 3.32 13.19 -2.93
C THR A 37 2.62 12.19 -2.00
N MET A 38 2.62 12.46 -0.70
CA MET A 38 1.83 11.67 0.27
C MET A 38 0.35 11.59 -0.13
N LYS A 39 -0.21 12.68 -0.67
CA LYS A 39 -1.60 12.71 -1.17
C LYS A 39 -1.81 11.70 -2.31
N THR A 40 -0.86 11.63 -3.24
CA THR A 40 -0.90 10.66 -4.35
C THR A 40 -0.86 9.23 -3.83
N ILE A 41 0.03 8.93 -2.87
CA ILE A 41 0.13 7.60 -2.25
C ILE A 41 -1.19 7.24 -1.56
N SER A 42 -1.72 8.12 -0.70
CA SER A 42 -2.98 7.91 0.00
C SER A 42 -4.16 7.68 -0.93
N ASN A 43 -4.24 8.44 -2.04
CA ASN A 43 -5.30 8.24 -3.04
C ASN A 43 -5.16 6.89 -3.72
N LEU A 44 -3.94 6.49 -4.14
CA LEU A 44 -3.73 5.19 -4.79
C LEU A 44 -4.11 4.02 -3.87
N LEU A 45 -3.72 4.09 -2.60
CA LEU A 45 -4.09 3.10 -1.57
C LEU A 45 -5.60 3.01 -1.37
N ALA A 46 -6.32 4.14 -1.39
CA ALA A 46 -7.76 4.16 -1.18
C ALA A 46 -8.57 3.79 -2.45
N SER A 47 -8.00 3.99 -3.64
CA SER A 47 -8.69 3.81 -4.93
C SER A 47 -8.57 2.41 -5.53
N HIS A 48 -7.60 1.59 -5.09
CA HIS A 48 -7.38 0.26 -5.67
C HIS A 48 -7.69 -0.84 -4.66
N SER A 49 -8.46 -1.84 -5.09
CA SER A 49 -8.94 -2.94 -4.25
C SER A 49 -7.83 -3.90 -3.77
N GLU A 50 -6.70 -3.93 -4.46
CA GLU A 50 -5.53 -4.76 -4.09
C GLU A 50 -4.87 -4.29 -2.78
N PHE A 51 -5.08 -3.01 -2.40
CA PHE A 51 -4.60 -2.45 -1.15
C PHE A 51 -5.68 -2.57 -0.08
N VAL A 52 -5.53 -3.54 0.80
CA VAL A 52 -6.51 -3.83 1.84
C VAL A 52 -6.24 -3.00 3.08
N ARG A 53 -7.20 -2.18 3.47
CA ARG A 53 -7.12 -1.39 4.69
C ARG A 53 -7.30 -2.29 5.92
N MET A 54 -6.23 -2.50 6.67
CA MET A 54 -6.22 -3.35 7.86
C MET A 54 -6.68 -2.62 9.11
N SER A 55 -6.30 -1.36 9.27
CA SER A 55 -6.68 -0.56 10.44
C SER A 55 -6.78 0.92 10.13
N TRP A 56 -7.52 1.62 10.99
CA TRP A 56 -7.62 3.07 10.93
C TRP A 56 -7.64 3.66 12.35
N TRP A 57 -7.05 4.85 12.50
CA TRP A 57 -7.07 5.59 13.77
C TRP A 57 -7.15 7.09 13.50
N LYS A 58 -7.45 7.88 14.53
CA LYS A 58 -7.35 9.34 14.47
C LYS A 58 -6.13 9.79 15.25
N ASN A 59 -5.36 10.73 14.71
CA ASN A 59 -4.32 11.38 15.48
C ASN A 59 -4.91 12.48 16.40
N ASN A 60 -4.08 13.07 17.26
CA ASN A 60 -4.47 14.17 18.18
C ASN A 60 -5.03 15.42 17.47
N HIS A 61 -4.87 15.52 16.15
CA HIS A 61 -5.39 16.59 15.31
C HIS A 61 -6.67 16.17 14.55
N GLY A 62 -7.29 15.05 14.93
CA GLY A 62 -8.51 14.53 14.31
C GLY A 62 -8.33 13.96 12.89
N ARG A 63 -7.10 13.89 12.37
CA ARG A 63 -6.83 13.36 11.02
C ARG A 63 -6.88 11.84 11.05
N LYS A 64 -7.64 11.26 10.13
CA LYS A 64 -7.71 9.82 9.91
C LYS A 64 -6.39 9.33 9.32
N GLN A 65 -5.85 8.28 9.91
CA GLN A 65 -4.71 7.51 9.44
C GLN A 65 -5.19 6.10 9.12
N ASN A 66 -4.66 5.50 8.07
CA ASN A 66 -5.02 4.17 7.61
C ASN A 66 -3.74 3.37 7.37
N LYS A 67 -3.72 2.12 7.81
CA LYS A 67 -2.70 1.14 7.42
C LYS A 67 -3.28 0.21 6.36
N TYR A 68 -2.47 -0.09 5.36
CA TYR A 68 -2.79 -0.96 4.25
C TYR A 68 -1.80 -2.12 4.20
N THR A 69 -2.29 -3.26 3.74
CA THR A 69 -1.47 -4.38 3.26
C THR A 69 -1.79 -4.61 1.78
N HIS A 70 -0.99 -5.43 1.12
CA HIS A 70 -1.28 -5.90 -0.23
C HIS A 70 -1.55 -7.39 -0.17
N ILE A 71 -2.72 -7.81 -0.65
CA ILE A 71 -2.99 -9.24 -0.80
C ILE A 71 -2.40 -9.65 -2.14
N ASP A 72 -1.44 -10.58 -2.11
CA ASP A 72 -1.07 -11.28 -3.33
C ASP A 72 -2.27 -12.15 -3.74
N HIS A 73 -3.01 -11.70 -4.76
CA HIS A 73 -4.17 -12.42 -5.28
C HIS A 73 -3.80 -13.81 -5.83
N SER A 74 -2.51 -14.13 -5.99
CA SER A 74 -2.08 -15.51 -6.30
C SER A 74 -2.35 -16.51 -5.16
N LEU A 75 -2.34 -16.06 -3.90
CA LEU A 75 -2.66 -16.87 -2.70
C LEU A 75 -4.17 -17.03 -2.46
N LEU A 76 -5.01 -16.31 -3.20
CA LEU A 76 -6.47 -16.47 -3.21
C LEU A 76 -6.95 -17.31 -4.40
N SER A 77 -6.05 -18.00 -5.08
CA SER A 77 -6.46 -19.14 -5.90
C SER A 77 -7.09 -20.14 -4.92
N PRO A 78 -8.36 -20.55 -5.09
CA PRO A 78 -8.84 -21.73 -4.39
C PRO A 78 -7.95 -22.87 -4.90
N GLU A 79 -6.97 -23.28 -4.08
CA GLU A 79 -6.39 -24.61 -4.25
C GLU A 79 -7.57 -25.58 -4.19
N GLU A 80 -7.56 -26.45 -5.19
CA GLU A 80 -8.65 -27.28 -5.65
C GLU A 80 -9.27 -28.13 -4.53
N GLU A 81 -10.54 -28.47 -4.74
CA GLU A 81 -11.23 -29.56 -4.03
C GLU A 81 -10.33 -30.80 -3.91
N GLU A 82 -10.17 -31.31 -2.69
CA GLU A 82 -10.06 -32.75 -2.42
C GLU A 82 -11.00 -33.15 -1.27
#